data_AF-A0A950LP77-F1
#
_entry.id   AF-A0A950LP77-F1
#
_cell.length_a   1.000
_cell.length_b   1.000
_cell.length_c   1.000
_cell.angle_alpha   90.00
_cell.angle_beta   90.00
_cell.angle_gamma   90.00
#
_symmetry.space_group_name_H-M   'P 1'
#
loop_
_entity.id
_entity.type
_entity.pdbx_description
1 polymer ?
#
loop_
_entity_poly.entity_id
_entity_poly.type
_entity_poly.pdbx_seq_one_letter_code
_entity_poly.pdbx_strand_id
1 'polypeptide(L)'
;MATAVASAAEFRLAVGESVAPVDFEATLRAARAHRREHPDDTIVIALPAHLFRMAPIALGPEDSGRPGAPLVLRGDGAAGATITGAVEVESEALGRDEAMRAHLPPEVAARARRARPDEALLALTTPPFAAIGSFSPANPGRLIVFEGNRRLRPARWPSLGYFTEPALAPVQAPRALVVRPPAPVAGLADETNLWVDGFWGWNWWFERRKARARADGAIEIDKPEAPLHASARYRLVNVARGLDRSGVYYREPDGALDFLPEPDDRDARLFVAVATSLLKIKDAEHIRIENVAFEKTIGTAASIENSRDVVLSDCYVGEAGTNGVVIDGGEADRMENCVVDDVGYDGVSISGGDRASLTPSRHVLRGSYIARFGRELPTYRPGVSLQGVGASVEDCEIAFGPHAGLTFSGNDHRIEGNAFHDLVTDSEDVGAIYTGRNWTTRGVVIASNVFRDIADKVGASPADGVYLDDQISGATILANIFENVDRPVLVGGGRENAVRDNLFLRWRAGPVSVDGRGLTWQADMAKPGGALMKSLEAVPFQGAIWAAHYPGLAKLPDDRPGAPLDNVFTDNLADRAPVVAYDRPETATLGEETGNRAIPASGAA
;
A
#
# COMPACT_ATOMS: atom_id res chain seq x y z
N MET A 1 -30.24 36.78 10.50
CA MET A 1 -30.40 36.32 9.11
C MET A 1 -30.88 34.89 9.17
N ALA A 2 -32.07 34.60 8.64
CA ALA A 2 -32.58 33.24 8.55
C ALA A 2 -31.67 32.46 7.59
N THR A 3 -31.03 31.41 8.08
CA THR A 3 -30.38 30.40 7.25
C THR A 3 -31.48 29.76 6.41
N ALA A 4 -31.56 30.14 5.13
CA ALA A 4 -32.37 29.41 4.16
C ALA A 4 -31.85 27.97 4.18
N VAL A 5 -32.70 27.03 4.61
CA VAL A 5 -32.38 25.61 4.53
C VAL A 5 -32.30 25.29 3.04
N ALA A 6 -31.14 24.83 2.58
CA ALA A 6 -30.97 24.40 1.19
C ALA A 6 -32.04 23.36 0.85
N SER A 7 -32.78 23.56 -0.23
CA SER A 7 -33.65 22.53 -0.80
C SER A 7 -32.79 21.38 -1.35
N ALA A 8 -33.32 20.15 -1.30
CA ALA A 8 -32.66 18.98 -1.86
C ALA A 8 -33.42 18.48 -3.09
N ALA A 9 -32.70 18.23 -4.18
CA ALA A 9 -33.22 17.58 -5.38
C ALA A 9 -32.65 16.16 -5.48
N GLU A 10 -33.53 15.16 -5.59
CA GLU A 10 -33.16 13.75 -5.67
C GLU A 10 -33.35 13.23 -7.11
N PHE A 11 -32.26 12.71 -7.68
CA PHE A 11 -32.21 12.00 -8.94
C PHE A 11 -31.97 10.53 -8.65
N ARG A 12 -32.68 9.64 -9.33
CA ARG A 12 -32.50 8.20 -9.18
C ARG A 12 -31.94 7.61 -10.46
N LEU A 13 -30.86 6.83 -10.32
CA LEU A 13 -30.32 6.08 -11.43
C LEU A 13 -31.20 4.85 -11.67
N ALA A 14 -31.87 4.80 -12.83
CA ALA A 14 -32.62 3.63 -13.25
C ALA A 14 -31.65 2.56 -13.78
N VAL A 15 -31.57 1.42 -13.10
CA VAL A 15 -30.72 0.29 -13.47
C VAL A 15 -31.59 -0.97 -13.55
N GLY A 16 -31.50 -1.71 -14.66
CA GLY A 16 -32.11 -3.04 -14.75
C GLY A 16 -31.28 -4.08 -13.99
N GLU A 17 -31.88 -5.19 -13.56
CA GLU A 17 -31.23 -6.25 -12.75
C GLU A 17 -30.01 -6.95 -13.41
N SER A 18 -29.59 -6.54 -14.60
CA SER A 18 -28.48 -7.14 -15.35
C SER A 18 -27.19 -6.30 -15.26
N VAL A 19 -26.03 -6.95 -15.35
CA VAL A 19 -24.68 -6.35 -15.43
C VAL A 19 -24.42 -5.57 -16.75
N ALA A 20 -25.47 -5.15 -17.44
CA ALA A 20 -25.38 -4.33 -18.65
C ALA A 20 -25.01 -2.87 -18.30
N PRO A 21 -24.24 -2.16 -19.16
CA PRO A 21 -23.77 -0.81 -18.85
C PRO A 21 -24.92 0.17 -18.61
N VAL A 22 -24.92 0.83 -17.45
CA VAL A 22 -25.86 1.90 -17.10
C VAL A 22 -25.40 3.23 -17.70
N ASP A 23 -26.30 3.99 -18.34
CA ASP A 23 -26.02 5.37 -18.80
C ASP A 23 -26.05 6.36 -17.63
N PHE A 24 -24.96 6.41 -16.86
CA PHE A 24 -24.76 7.38 -15.78
C PHE A 24 -24.70 8.83 -16.29
N GLU A 25 -24.21 9.03 -17.53
CA GLU A 25 -24.03 10.34 -18.14
C GLU A 25 -25.37 11.07 -18.38
N ALA A 26 -26.45 10.35 -18.68
CA ALA A 26 -27.78 10.96 -18.75
C ALA A 26 -28.21 11.58 -17.41
N THR A 27 -27.94 10.89 -16.30
CA THR A 27 -28.26 11.36 -14.95
C THR A 27 -27.40 12.58 -14.59
N LEU A 28 -26.09 12.55 -14.88
CA LEU A 28 -25.22 13.70 -14.69
C LEU A 28 -25.66 14.91 -15.53
N ARG A 29 -26.05 14.73 -16.79
CA ARG A 29 -26.57 15.83 -17.62
C ARG A 29 -27.80 16.49 -17.01
N ALA A 30 -28.70 15.71 -16.42
CA ALA A 30 -29.88 16.23 -15.72
C ALA A 30 -29.50 16.99 -14.44
N ALA A 31 -28.61 16.42 -13.61
CA ALA A 31 -28.08 17.08 -12.42
C ALA A 31 -27.40 18.42 -12.76
N ARG A 32 -26.57 18.46 -13.80
CA ARG A 32 -25.92 19.68 -14.31
C ARG A 32 -26.94 20.72 -14.77
N ALA A 33 -28.03 20.31 -15.41
CA ALA A 33 -29.11 21.22 -15.81
C ALA A 33 -29.81 21.83 -14.59
N HIS A 34 -30.16 20.99 -13.61
CA HIS A 34 -30.75 21.45 -12.35
C HIS A 34 -29.85 22.44 -11.62
N ARG A 35 -28.54 22.14 -11.48
CA ARG A 35 -27.56 23.04 -10.85
C ARG A 35 -27.51 24.43 -11.49
N ARG A 36 -27.68 24.53 -12.81
CA ARG A 36 -27.70 25.83 -13.51
C ARG A 36 -28.93 26.66 -13.15
N GLU A 37 -30.06 26.00 -12.95
CA GLU A 37 -31.32 26.67 -12.63
C GLU A 37 -31.44 26.94 -11.13
N HIS A 38 -30.93 26.04 -10.29
CA HIS A 38 -31.10 26.01 -8.83
C HIS A 38 -29.73 25.88 -8.16
N PRO A 39 -28.94 26.96 -8.17
CA PRO A 39 -27.53 26.93 -7.79
C PRO A 39 -27.26 26.50 -6.34
N ASP A 40 -28.21 26.71 -5.44
CA ASP A 40 -28.04 26.53 -4.00
C ASP A 40 -28.70 25.22 -3.48
N ASP A 41 -29.19 24.38 -4.39
CA ASP A 41 -29.79 23.09 -4.02
C ASP A 41 -28.73 22.04 -3.72
N THR A 42 -28.94 21.21 -2.71
CA THR A 42 -28.19 19.95 -2.63
C THR A 42 -28.71 19.01 -3.72
N ILE A 43 -27.81 18.43 -4.52
CA ILE A 43 -28.18 17.45 -5.55
C ILE A 43 -27.79 16.08 -5.03
N VAL A 44 -28.74 15.15 -4.98
CA VAL A 44 -28.51 13.76 -4.59
C VAL A 44 -28.76 12.87 -5.80
N ILE A 45 -27.77 12.07 -6.17
CA ILE A 45 -27.89 10.98 -7.15
C ILE A 45 -27.88 9.67 -6.38
N ALA A 46 -29.05 9.04 -6.25
CA ALA A 46 -29.20 7.74 -5.61
C ALA A 46 -28.82 6.61 -6.58
N LEU A 47 -27.87 5.78 -6.15
CA LEU A 47 -27.42 4.56 -6.83
C LEU A 47 -28.18 3.36 -6.25
N PRO A 48 -28.61 2.41 -7.09
CA PRO A 48 -29.48 1.34 -6.64
C PRO A 48 -28.76 0.30 -5.77
N ALA A 49 -29.52 -0.34 -4.89
CA ALA A 49 -29.03 -1.28 -3.88
C ALA A 49 -28.71 -2.69 -4.40
N HIS A 50 -27.86 -2.81 -5.44
CA HIS A 50 -27.41 -4.09 -5.99
C HIS A 50 -26.03 -3.98 -6.67
N LEU A 51 -25.47 -5.13 -7.05
CA LEU A 51 -24.25 -5.23 -7.85
C LEU A 51 -24.52 -4.87 -9.31
N PHE A 52 -23.84 -3.87 -9.83
CA PHE A 52 -23.90 -3.52 -11.25
C PHE A 52 -22.53 -3.12 -11.80
N ARG A 53 -22.40 -3.16 -13.12
CA ARG A 53 -21.22 -2.71 -13.85
C ARG A 53 -21.57 -1.50 -14.70
N MET A 54 -20.68 -0.52 -14.70
CA MET A 54 -20.79 0.66 -15.55
C MET A 54 -19.42 1.15 -15.99
N ALA A 55 -19.41 2.11 -16.93
CA ALA A 55 -18.22 2.90 -17.20
C ALA A 55 -17.79 3.66 -15.92
N PRO A 56 -16.51 4.05 -15.80
CA PRO A 56 -16.04 4.81 -14.64
C PRO A 56 -16.88 6.08 -14.44
N ILE A 57 -17.28 6.35 -13.20
CA ILE A 57 -17.90 7.61 -12.82
C ILE A 57 -16.82 8.69 -12.88
N ALA A 58 -16.95 9.63 -13.83
CA ALA A 58 -16.04 10.75 -14.00
C ALA A 58 -16.75 12.05 -13.65
N LEU A 59 -16.26 12.75 -12.61
CA LEU A 59 -16.78 14.04 -12.15
C LEU A 59 -15.73 15.12 -12.37
N GLY A 60 -16.14 16.20 -13.04
CA GLY A 60 -15.30 17.33 -13.40
C GLY A 60 -15.76 18.66 -12.79
N PRO A 61 -15.14 19.79 -13.18
CA PRO A 61 -15.52 21.12 -12.70
C PRO A 61 -17.03 21.41 -12.83
N GLU A 62 -17.66 20.94 -13.91
CA GLU A 62 -19.09 21.12 -14.20
C GLU A 62 -20.03 20.37 -13.24
N ASP A 63 -19.51 19.40 -12.50
CA ASP A 63 -20.24 18.60 -11.51
C ASP A 63 -20.14 19.15 -10.09
N SER A 64 -19.32 20.19 -9.90
CA SER A 64 -19.06 20.76 -8.58
C SER A 64 -20.34 21.22 -7.88
N GLY A 65 -20.41 20.92 -6.59
CA GLY A 65 -21.36 21.52 -5.68
C GLY A 65 -20.96 22.94 -5.31
N ARG A 66 -21.60 23.46 -4.25
CA ARG A 66 -21.23 24.74 -3.62
C ARG A 66 -21.12 24.56 -2.11
N PRO A 67 -20.49 25.49 -1.38
CA PRO A 67 -20.54 25.50 0.08
C PRO A 67 -21.99 25.45 0.57
N GLY A 68 -22.36 24.39 1.31
CA GLY A 68 -23.72 24.16 1.80
C GLY A 68 -24.70 23.55 0.81
N ALA A 69 -24.30 23.30 -0.44
CA ALA A 69 -25.12 22.73 -1.49
C ALA A 69 -24.31 21.73 -2.35
N PRO A 70 -23.86 20.60 -1.77
CA PRO A 70 -23.00 19.65 -2.46
C PRO A 70 -23.72 18.88 -3.58
N LEU A 71 -22.91 18.22 -4.43
CA LEU A 71 -23.35 17.04 -5.18
C LEU A 71 -23.09 15.79 -4.34
N VAL A 72 -24.09 14.95 -4.14
CA VAL A 72 -24.03 13.72 -3.35
C VAL A 72 -24.33 12.53 -4.25
N LEU A 73 -23.41 11.58 -4.35
CA LEU A 73 -23.66 10.26 -4.93
C LEU A 73 -23.80 9.28 -3.77
N ARG A 74 -24.97 8.64 -3.65
CA ARG A 74 -25.30 7.82 -2.48
C ARG A 74 -25.83 6.46 -2.88
N GLY A 75 -25.30 5.39 -2.27
CA GLY A 75 -25.93 4.06 -2.33
C GLY A 75 -27.26 4.03 -1.58
N ASP A 76 -28.32 3.55 -2.24
CA ASP A 76 -29.67 3.54 -1.69
C ASP A 76 -29.85 2.48 -0.59
N GLY A 77 -30.64 2.81 0.43
CA GLY A 77 -30.92 1.95 1.57
C GLY A 77 -29.70 1.57 2.43
N ALA A 78 -29.92 0.66 3.37
CA ALA A 78 -28.87 0.18 4.28
C ALA A 78 -27.85 -0.76 3.60
N ALA A 79 -28.19 -1.32 2.43
CA ALA A 79 -27.33 -2.25 1.71
C ALA A 79 -26.26 -1.52 0.86
N GLY A 80 -26.44 -0.23 0.58
CA GLY A 80 -25.53 0.54 -0.28
C GLY A 80 -25.55 0.07 -1.73
N ALA A 81 -24.68 0.64 -2.56
CA ALA A 81 -24.52 0.26 -3.96
C ALA A 81 -23.17 -0.42 -4.20
N THR A 82 -23.09 -1.42 -5.08
CA THR A 82 -21.83 -2.07 -5.45
C THR A 82 -21.54 -1.92 -6.94
N ILE A 83 -20.46 -1.22 -7.25
CA ILE A 83 -19.96 -1.03 -8.60
C ILE A 83 -18.77 -1.96 -8.82
N THR A 84 -18.88 -2.87 -9.78
CA THR A 84 -17.79 -3.78 -10.13
C THR A 84 -17.15 -3.46 -11.47
N GLY A 85 -15.82 -3.56 -11.51
CA GLY A 85 -15.01 -3.47 -12.72
C GLY A 85 -14.80 -4.79 -13.45
N ALA A 86 -15.40 -5.90 -12.98
CA ALA A 86 -15.19 -7.23 -13.52
C ALA A 86 -16.35 -7.77 -14.37
N VAL A 87 -16.04 -8.76 -15.19
CA VAL A 87 -17.01 -9.60 -15.89
C VAL A 87 -17.02 -10.98 -15.28
N GLU A 88 -18.21 -11.57 -15.16
CA GLU A 88 -18.36 -12.97 -14.81
C GLU A 88 -17.97 -13.85 -16.02
N VAL A 89 -17.25 -14.94 -15.75
CA VAL A 89 -16.82 -15.91 -16.75
C VAL A 89 -17.32 -17.29 -16.31
N GLU A 90 -18.09 -17.91 -17.19
CA GLU A 90 -18.57 -19.28 -16.98
C GLU A 90 -17.40 -20.27 -16.86
N SER A 91 -17.57 -21.26 -16.00
CA SER A 91 -16.57 -22.30 -15.78
C SER A 91 -17.18 -23.69 -15.74
N GLU A 92 -16.40 -24.68 -16.16
CA GLU A 92 -16.78 -26.10 -16.20
C GLU A 92 -15.81 -26.95 -15.38
N ALA A 93 -16.18 -28.19 -15.09
CA ALA A 93 -15.27 -29.13 -14.45
C ALA A 93 -14.10 -29.46 -15.40
N LEU A 94 -12.87 -29.32 -14.92
CA LEU A 94 -11.68 -29.69 -15.69
C LEU A 94 -11.65 -31.22 -15.86
N GLY A 95 -11.28 -31.79 -17.02
CA GLY A 95 -11.36 -33.25 -17.25
C GLY A 95 -10.21 -34.06 -16.61
N ARG A 96 -10.48 -35.25 -16.04
CA ARG A 96 -9.46 -36.10 -15.36
C ARG A 96 -8.25 -36.49 -16.21
N ASP A 97 -8.43 -36.60 -17.52
CA ASP A 97 -7.41 -37.09 -18.45
C ASP A 97 -6.51 -35.96 -19.00
N GLU A 98 -6.73 -34.72 -18.56
CA GLU A 98 -5.87 -33.60 -18.96
C GLU A 98 -4.48 -33.72 -18.34
N ALA A 99 -3.45 -33.43 -19.14
CA ALA A 99 -2.03 -33.57 -18.75
C ALA A 99 -1.71 -32.84 -17.43
N MET A 100 -2.33 -31.69 -17.20
CA MET A 100 -2.28 -30.92 -15.95
C MET A 100 -2.72 -31.73 -14.72
N ARG A 101 -3.87 -32.42 -14.82
CA ARG A 101 -4.49 -33.16 -13.71
C ARG A 101 -3.75 -34.45 -13.36
N ALA A 102 -2.93 -34.99 -14.28
CA ALA A 102 -2.16 -36.20 -14.04
C ALA A 102 -1.18 -36.08 -12.84
N HIS A 103 -0.84 -34.86 -12.44
CA HIS A 103 0.07 -34.58 -11.33
C HIS A 103 -0.62 -34.08 -10.06
N LEU A 104 -1.93 -33.82 -10.10
CA LEU A 104 -2.68 -33.29 -8.96
C LEU A 104 -3.20 -34.44 -8.08
N PRO A 105 -3.24 -34.25 -6.74
CA PRO A 105 -3.92 -35.19 -5.85
C PRO A 105 -5.39 -35.43 -6.29
N PRO A 106 -5.92 -36.66 -6.19
CA PRO A 106 -7.26 -36.98 -6.70
C PRO A 106 -8.38 -36.05 -6.18
N GLU A 107 -8.30 -35.63 -4.92
CA GLU A 107 -9.22 -34.73 -4.25
C GLU A 107 -9.14 -33.28 -4.77
N VAL A 108 -7.92 -32.82 -5.11
CA VAL A 108 -7.69 -31.51 -5.74
C VAL A 108 -8.20 -31.54 -7.16
N ALA A 109 -7.78 -32.58 -7.91
CA ALA A 109 -8.19 -32.77 -9.28
C ALA A 109 -9.73 -32.77 -9.38
N ALA A 110 -10.45 -33.48 -8.50
CA ALA A 110 -11.90 -33.56 -8.52
C ALA A 110 -12.63 -32.21 -8.44
N ARG A 111 -11.99 -31.17 -7.91
CA ARG A 111 -12.56 -29.83 -7.71
C ARG A 111 -12.07 -28.80 -8.73
N ALA A 112 -10.99 -29.09 -9.46
CA ALA A 112 -10.43 -28.16 -10.43
C ALA A 112 -11.46 -27.81 -11.52
N ARG A 113 -11.57 -26.52 -11.83
CA ARG A 113 -12.47 -25.97 -12.85
C ARG A 113 -11.67 -25.24 -13.92
N ARG A 114 -12.25 -25.11 -15.11
CA ARG A 114 -11.71 -24.36 -16.24
C ARG A 114 -12.69 -23.30 -16.68
N ALA A 115 -12.20 -22.08 -16.89
CA ALA A 115 -12.92 -21.01 -17.57
C ALA A 115 -12.22 -20.68 -18.89
N ARG A 116 -13.00 -20.38 -19.93
CA ARG A 116 -12.49 -20.00 -21.25
C ARG A 116 -12.95 -18.57 -21.58
N PRO A 117 -12.13 -17.56 -21.28
CA PRO A 117 -12.38 -16.20 -21.73
C PRO A 117 -12.56 -16.13 -23.24
N ASP A 118 -13.51 -15.32 -23.71
CA ASP A 118 -13.66 -15.04 -25.15
C ASP A 118 -12.49 -14.18 -25.69
N GLU A 119 -12.40 -14.03 -27.01
CA GLU A 119 -11.32 -13.28 -27.65
C GLU A 119 -11.25 -11.81 -27.19
N ALA A 120 -12.40 -11.19 -26.91
CA ALA A 120 -12.48 -9.81 -26.44
C ALA A 120 -11.89 -9.67 -25.02
N LEU A 121 -12.24 -10.59 -24.11
CA LEU A 121 -11.71 -10.63 -22.76
C LEU A 121 -10.22 -11.01 -22.74
N LEU A 122 -9.78 -11.92 -23.62
CA LEU A 122 -8.36 -12.25 -23.79
C LEU A 122 -7.55 -11.03 -24.25
N ALA A 123 -8.09 -10.22 -25.17
CA ALA A 123 -7.43 -8.99 -25.62
C ALA A 123 -7.30 -7.96 -24.47
N LEU A 124 -8.32 -7.84 -23.61
CA LEU A 124 -8.28 -6.94 -22.46
C LEU A 124 -7.29 -7.41 -21.38
N THR A 125 -7.12 -8.72 -21.22
CA THR A 125 -6.25 -9.32 -20.19
C THR A 125 -4.85 -9.67 -20.66
N THR A 126 -4.45 -9.23 -21.87
CA THR A 126 -3.10 -9.46 -22.42
C THR A 126 -2.23 -8.19 -22.38
N PRO A 127 -0.97 -8.26 -21.90
CA PRO A 127 -0.33 -9.43 -21.31
C PRO A 127 -0.91 -9.75 -19.91
N PRO A 128 -0.99 -11.05 -19.53
CA PRO A 128 -1.57 -11.43 -18.25
C PRO A 128 -0.74 -10.96 -17.07
N PHE A 129 0.59 -11.08 -17.18
CA PHE A 129 1.56 -10.66 -16.19
C PHE A 129 2.53 -9.65 -16.80
N ALA A 130 3.17 -8.86 -15.93
CA ALA A 130 4.22 -7.93 -16.33
C ALA A 130 5.39 -7.98 -15.35
N ALA A 131 6.55 -7.52 -15.82
CA ALA A 131 7.70 -7.32 -14.95
C ALA A 131 7.43 -6.12 -14.03
N ILE A 132 7.68 -6.31 -12.74
CA ILE A 132 7.52 -5.29 -11.69
C ILE A 132 8.73 -5.32 -10.77
N GLY A 133 8.98 -4.20 -10.11
CA GLY A 133 10.04 -4.08 -9.12
C GLY A 133 9.72 -2.97 -8.13
N SER A 134 10.31 -3.05 -6.94
CA SER A 134 10.18 -2.04 -5.88
C SER A 134 10.43 -0.61 -6.35
N PHE A 135 11.38 -0.42 -7.27
CA PHE A 135 11.79 0.88 -7.80
C PHE A 135 11.46 1.05 -9.29
N SER A 136 10.62 0.18 -9.85
CA SER A 136 10.16 0.27 -11.23
C SER A 136 8.74 0.82 -11.29
N PRO A 137 8.30 1.40 -12.42
CA PRO A 137 6.92 1.85 -12.60
C PRO A 137 5.90 0.75 -12.32
N ALA A 138 4.76 1.14 -11.75
CA ALA A 138 3.65 0.25 -11.43
C ALA A 138 3.02 -0.35 -12.70
N ASN A 139 3.03 -1.69 -12.83
CA ASN A 139 2.33 -2.40 -13.89
C ASN A 139 2.06 -3.85 -13.44
N PRO A 140 0.94 -4.16 -12.77
CA PRO A 140 0.67 -5.52 -12.29
C PRO A 140 0.46 -6.55 -13.42
N GLY A 141 0.36 -6.12 -14.69
CA GLY A 141 -0.21 -6.89 -15.77
C GLY A 141 -1.69 -6.57 -15.94
N ARG A 142 -2.42 -7.41 -16.67
CA ARG A 142 -3.85 -7.17 -16.96
C ARG A 142 -4.79 -8.28 -16.52
N LEU A 143 -4.27 -9.41 -16.02
CA LEU A 143 -5.09 -10.52 -15.56
C LEU A 143 -5.20 -10.51 -14.03
N ILE A 144 -6.39 -10.20 -13.54
CA ILE A 144 -6.75 -10.32 -12.13
C ILE A 144 -8.07 -11.08 -12.04
N VAL A 145 -8.05 -12.15 -11.25
CA VAL A 145 -9.11 -13.17 -11.23
C VAL A 145 -9.65 -13.30 -9.81
N PHE A 146 -10.97 -13.41 -9.69
CA PHE A 146 -11.66 -13.56 -8.41
C PHE A 146 -12.62 -14.75 -8.47
N GLU A 147 -12.78 -15.43 -7.36
CA GLU A 147 -13.88 -16.35 -7.08
C GLU A 147 -14.80 -15.67 -6.06
N GLY A 148 -15.99 -15.27 -6.49
CA GLY A 148 -16.84 -14.38 -5.70
C GLY A 148 -16.08 -13.10 -5.29
N ASN A 149 -15.90 -12.90 -3.99
CA ASN A 149 -15.16 -11.76 -3.40
C ASN A 149 -13.76 -12.14 -2.94
N ARG A 150 -13.17 -13.16 -3.58
CA ARG A 150 -11.84 -13.64 -3.24
C ARG A 150 -10.91 -13.58 -4.42
N ARG A 151 -9.86 -12.78 -4.30
CA ARG A 151 -8.76 -12.76 -5.28
C ARG A 151 -8.05 -14.11 -5.33
N LEU A 152 -7.99 -14.68 -6.53
CA LEU A 152 -7.15 -15.82 -6.82
C LEU A 152 -5.72 -15.37 -7.14
N ARG A 153 -4.74 -16.18 -6.77
CA ARG A 153 -3.32 -15.94 -7.08
C ARG A 153 -2.85 -16.83 -8.21
N PRO A 154 -1.91 -16.40 -9.05
CA PRO A 154 -1.30 -17.31 -10.00
C PRO A 154 -0.65 -18.49 -9.27
N ALA A 155 -0.85 -19.69 -9.80
CA ALA A 155 -0.28 -20.94 -9.32
C ALA A 155 1.24 -20.79 -9.26
N ARG A 156 1.84 -21.22 -8.15
CA ARG A 156 3.25 -20.95 -7.85
C ARG A 156 3.97 -22.19 -7.36
N TRP A 157 5.29 -22.21 -7.51
CA TRP A 157 6.13 -23.29 -6.99
C TRP A 157 7.40 -22.75 -6.30
N PRO A 158 7.69 -23.13 -5.04
CA PRO A 158 6.85 -23.94 -4.16
C PRO A 158 5.49 -23.26 -3.89
N SER A 159 4.47 -24.06 -3.60
CA SER A 159 3.10 -23.56 -3.40
C SER A 159 2.97 -22.66 -2.17
N LEU A 160 3.88 -22.82 -1.20
CA LEU A 160 4.06 -22.00 -0.01
C LEU A 160 5.51 -21.56 0.12
N GLY A 161 5.74 -20.35 0.61
CA GLY A 161 7.06 -19.79 0.84
C GLY A 161 7.86 -19.54 -0.45
N TYR A 162 9.17 -19.74 -0.35
CA TYR A 162 10.16 -19.45 -1.39
C TYR A 162 11.19 -20.58 -1.43
N PHE A 163 11.79 -20.80 -2.60
CA PHE A 163 13.13 -21.38 -2.66
C PHE A 163 14.12 -20.41 -2.03
N THR A 164 15.10 -20.92 -1.29
CA THR A 164 16.19 -20.16 -0.67
C THR A 164 17.53 -20.66 -1.17
N GLU A 165 18.56 -19.83 -1.04
CA GLU A 165 19.96 -20.18 -1.38
C GLU A 165 20.13 -20.71 -2.82
N PRO A 166 19.68 -19.97 -3.84
CA PRO A 166 19.77 -20.43 -5.22
C PRO A 166 21.23 -20.62 -5.67
N ALA A 167 21.45 -21.67 -6.46
CA ALA A 167 22.66 -21.75 -7.27
C ALA A 167 22.54 -20.77 -8.46
N LEU A 168 23.24 -19.65 -8.35
CA LEU A 168 23.25 -18.57 -9.33
C LEU A 168 24.46 -18.70 -10.26
N ALA A 169 24.22 -18.76 -11.57
CA ALA A 169 25.27 -18.72 -12.58
C ALA A 169 25.04 -17.51 -13.49
N PRO A 170 25.94 -16.50 -13.51
CA PRO A 170 25.87 -15.45 -14.50
C PRO A 170 26.11 -16.06 -15.89
N VAL A 171 25.23 -15.77 -16.84
CA VAL A 171 25.41 -16.18 -18.24
C VAL A 171 26.30 -15.13 -18.92
N GLN A 172 27.11 -15.54 -19.90
CA GLN A 172 27.92 -14.63 -20.74
C GLN A 172 27.08 -13.65 -21.60
N ALA A 173 25.75 -13.68 -21.47
CA ALA A 173 24.85 -12.69 -22.06
C ALA A 173 24.55 -11.57 -21.04
N PRO A 174 24.72 -10.28 -21.40
CA PRO A 174 24.68 -9.16 -20.45
C PRO A 174 23.33 -8.91 -19.75
N ARG A 175 22.29 -9.70 -20.05
CA ARG A 175 20.90 -9.48 -19.60
C ARG A 175 20.19 -10.71 -19.01
N ALA A 176 20.87 -11.84 -18.84
CA ALA A 176 20.23 -13.07 -18.34
C ALA A 176 20.93 -13.60 -17.08
N LEU A 177 20.12 -14.08 -16.12
CA LEU A 177 20.57 -14.83 -14.96
C LEU A 177 20.05 -16.26 -15.08
N VAL A 178 20.91 -17.25 -14.81
CA VAL A 178 20.48 -18.64 -14.69
C VAL A 178 20.40 -19.01 -13.21
N VAL A 179 19.23 -19.48 -12.82
CA VAL A 179 18.91 -19.95 -11.47
C VAL A 179 18.59 -21.43 -11.55
N ARG A 180 19.22 -22.25 -10.70
CA ARG A 180 18.88 -23.67 -10.60
C ARG A 180 18.06 -23.91 -9.32
N PRO A 181 16.83 -24.46 -9.44
CA PRO A 181 16.07 -24.90 -8.28
C PRO A 181 16.84 -25.92 -7.44
N PRO A 182 16.68 -25.92 -6.10
CA PRO A 182 17.35 -26.86 -5.21
C PRO A 182 16.92 -28.32 -5.44
N ALA A 183 15.72 -28.52 -6.01
CA ALA A 183 15.23 -29.83 -6.43
C ALA A 183 14.56 -29.73 -7.82
N PRO A 184 14.58 -30.80 -8.65
CA PRO A 184 13.90 -30.81 -9.94
C PRO A 184 12.41 -30.50 -9.82
N VAL A 185 11.90 -29.65 -10.71
CA VAL A 185 10.48 -29.33 -10.83
C VAL A 185 9.93 -30.05 -12.07
N ALA A 186 9.07 -31.05 -11.86
CA ALA A 186 8.48 -31.82 -12.96
C ALA A 186 7.57 -30.95 -13.82
N GLY A 187 7.58 -31.17 -15.15
CA GLY A 187 6.75 -30.42 -16.11
C GLY A 187 7.24 -29.01 -16.41
N LEU A 188 8.34 -28.54 -15.79
CA LEU A 188 8.79 -27.16 -15.94
C LEU A 188 9.15 -26.78 -17.39
N ALA A 189 9.66 -27.73 -18.18
CA ALA A 189 10.01 -27.51 -19.58
C ALA A 189 8.80 -27.23 -20.49
N ASP A 190 7.59 -27.60 -20.05
CA ASP A 190 6.34 -27.42 -20.79
C ASP A 190 5.72 -26.03 -20.52
N GLU A 191 6.24 -25.30 -19.52
CA GLU A 191 5.74 -23.99 -19.12
C GLU A 191 6.15 -22.89 -20.11
N THR A 192 5.20 -22.42 -20.93
CA THR A 192 5.45 -21.40 -21.96
C THR A 192 5.25 -19.96 -21.48
N ASN A 193 4.56 -19.77 -20.35
CA ASN A 193 4.30 -18.48 -19.71
C ASN A 193 4.80 -18.48 -18.26
N LEU A 194 6.08 -18.80 -18.07
CA LEU A 194 6.74 -18.89 -16.76
C LEU A 194 7.24 -17.52 -16.28
N TRP A 195 7.05 -17.25 -14.99
CA TRP A 195 7.53 -16.05 -14.31
C TRP A 195 8.24 -16.42 -13.00
N VAL A 196 9.01 -15.47 -12.47
CA VAL A 196 9.65 -15.61 -11.15
C VAL A 196 9.41 -14.36 -10.33
N ASP A 197 8.96 -14.54 -9.09
CA ASP A 197 8.94 -13.52 -8.04
C ASP A 197 10.17 -13.75 -7.16
N GLY A 198 10.94 -12.71 -6.86
CA GLY A 198 12.16 -12.87 -6.06
C GLY A 198 12.60 -11.63 -5.29
N PHE A 199 13.24 -11.90 -4.15
CA PHE A 199 14.08 -10.99 -3.40
C PHE A 199 15.52 -11.41 -3.66
N TRP A 200 16.16 -10.76 -4.63
CA TRP A 200 17.45 -11.19 -5.16
C TRP A 200 18.64 -10.68 -4.34
N GLY A 201 18.47 -9.53 -3.69
CA GLY A 201 19.44 -8.92 -2.80
C GLY A 201 18.94 -8.93 -1.37
N TRP A 202 18.18 -7.89 -1.02
CA TRP A 202 17.57 -7.69 0.30
C TRP A 202 16.07 -7.99 0.28
N ASN A 203 15.49 -8.30 1.44
CA ASN A 203 14.06 -8.66 1.54
C ASN A 203 13.11 -7.45 1.48
N TRP A 204 13.62 -6.23 1.29
CA TRP A 204 12.86 -5.03 0.93
C TRP A 204 12.88 -4.72 -0.57
N TRP A 205 13.63 -5.48 -1.38
CA TRP A 205 13.72 -5.28 -2.84
C TRP A 205 13.13 -6.47 -3.60
N PHE A 206 11.83 -6.40 -3.85
CA PHE A 206 11.08 -7.37 -4.63
C PHE A 206 11.16 -7.09 -6.13
N GLU A 207 11.26 -8.15 -6.93
CA GLU A 207 11.15 -8.10 -8.39
C GLU A 207 10.40 -9.32 -8.96
N ARG A 208 9.53 -9.06 -9.94
CA ARG A 208 8.96 -10.08 -10.83
C ARG A 208 9.65 -10.01 -12.19
N ARG A 209 10.15 -11.14 -12.67
CA ARG A 209 10.85 -11.25 -13.95
C ARG A 209 10.24 -12.36 -14.81
N LYS A 210 10.25 -12.16 -16.13
CA LYS A 210 9.86 -13.21 -17.07
C LYS A 210 10.93 -14.29 -17.06
N ALA A 211 10.50 -15.53 -17.21
CA ALA A 211 11.37 -16.68 -17.09
C ALA A 211 11.15 -17.69 -18.23
N ARG A 212 12.16 -18.52 -18.45
CA ARG A 212 12.11 -19.66 -19.37
C ARG A 212 12.81 -20.85 -18.74
N ALA A 213 12.14 -21.99 -18.77
CA ALA A 213 12.74 -23.26 -18.40
C ALA A 213 13.76 -23.71 -19.45
N ARG A 214 14.88 -24.25 -18.99
CA ARG A 214 15.91 -24.86 -19.84
C ARG A 214 15.77 -26.39 -19.80
N ALA A 215 16.22 -27.05 -20.86
CA ALA A 215 16.18 -28.51 -20.97
C ALA A 215 16.99 -29.24 -19.87
N ASP A 216 17.96 -28.56 -19.25
CA ASP A 216 18.77 -29.09 -18.15
C ASP A 216 18.15 -28.83 -16.76
N GLY A 217 16.89 -28.39 -16.71
CA GLY A 217 16.15 -28.11 -15.48
C GLY A 217 16.51 -26.78 -14.80
N ALA A 218 17.40 -25.98 -15.38
CA ALA A 218 17.67 -24.63 -14.91
C ALA A 218 16.64 -23.63 -15.46
N ILE A 219 16.61 -22.43 -14.88
CA ILE A 219 15.67 -21.37 -15.25
C ILE A 219 16.47 -20.15 -15.68
N GLU A 220 16.19 -19.67 -16.88
CA GLU A 220 16.73 -18.42 -17.39
C GLU A 220 15.73 -17.29 -17.10
N ILE A 221 16.20 -16.21 -16.49
CA ILE A 221 15.40 -15.02 -16.20
C ILE A 221 16.09 -13.76 -16.73
N ASP A 222 15.29 -12.72 -16.99
CA ASP A 222 15.83 -11.37 -17.18
C ASP A 222 16.61 -10.95 -15.92
N LYS A 223 17.81 -10.40 -16.12
CA LYS A 223 18.71 -10.04 -15.02
C LYS A 223 18.00 -9.06 -14.05
N PRO A 224 17.93 -9.39 -12.75
CA PRO A 224 17.41 -8.48 -11.73
C PRO A 224 18.19 -7.17 -11.63
N GLU A 225 17.50 -6.13 -11.18
CA GLU A 225 18.10 -4.82 -10.86
C GLU A 225 18.78 -4.86 -9.49
N ALA A 226 18.20 -5.57 -8.53
CA ALA A 226 18.78 -5.77 -7.23
C ALA A 226 20.14 -6.49 -7.34
N PRO A 227 21.10 -6.16 -6.46
CA PRO A 227 22.30 -6.96 -6.27
C PRO A 227 21.94 -8.43 -5.97
N LEU A 228 22.76 -9.37 -6.46
CA LEU A 228 22.52 -10.79 -6.24
C LEU A 228 23.23 -11.25 -4.96
N HIS A 229 22.47 -11.73 -3.98
CA HIS A 229 22.97 -12.27 -2.72
C HIS A 229 22.78 -13.79 -2.64
N ALA A 230 23.65 -14.46 -1.88
CA ALA A 230 23.50 -15.89 -1.60
C ALA A 230 22.23 -16.20 -0.78
N SER A 231 21.74 -15.24 -0.01
CA SER A 231 20.48 -15.31 0.75
C SER A 231 19.23 -15.06 -0.09
N ALA A 232 19.37 -14.89 -1.41
CA ALA A 232 18.22 -14.64 -2.28
C ALA A 232 17.13 -15.69 -2.10
N ARG A 233 15.88 -15.25 -2.16
CA ARG A 233 14.72 -16.13 -2.10
C ARG A 233 13.75 -15.82 -3.23
N TYR A 234 13.22 -16.85 -3.85
CA TYR A 234 12.40 -16.70 -5.05
C TYR A 234 11.37 -17.82 -5.18
N ARG A 235 10.37 -17.61 -6.03
CA ARG A 235 9.36 -18.62 -6.36
C ARG A 235 8.99 -18.52 -7.83
N LEU A 236 8.60 -19.64 -8.41
CA LEU A 236 8.08 -19.70 -9.76
C LEU A 236 6.61 -19.32 -9.75
N VAL A 237 6.16 -18.64 -10.80
CA VAL A 237 4.82 -18.11 -10.95
C VAL A 237 4.26 -18.54 -12.29
N ASN A 238 2.97 -18.88 -12.28
CA ASN A 238 2.24 -19.55 -13.35
C ASN A 238 2.86 -20.91 -13.70
N VAL A 239 2.92 -21.80 -12.69
CA VAL A 239 3.37 -23.19 -12.83
C VAL A 239 2.19 -24.13 -12.62
N ALA A 240 1.95 -25.01 -13.59
CA ALA A 240 0.94 -26.06 -13.63
C ALA A 240 0.77 -26.79 -12.29
N ARG A 241 1.88 -27.31 -11.80
CA ARG A 241 1.98 -28.09 -10.55
C ARG A 241 1.57 -27.28 -9.31
N GLY A 242 1.61 -25.95 -9.37
CA GLY A 242 1.19 -25.07 -8.29
C GLY A 242 -0.33 -24.95 -8.14
N LEU A 243 -1.12 -25.58 -9.01
CA LEU A 243 -2.58 -25.68 -8.91
C LEU A 243 -3.01 -26.77 -7.90
N ASP A 244 -2.44 -26.72 -6.69
CA ASP A 244 -2.56 -27.78 -5.68
C ASP A 244 -3.44 -27.42 -4.48
N ARG A 245 -3.93 -26.18 -4.41
CA ARG A 245 -4.70 -25.65 -3.28
C ARG A 245 -5.68 -24.57 -3.72
N SER A 246 -6.67 -24.31 -2.89
CA SER A 246 -7.70 -23.32 -3.22
C SER A 246 -7.15 -21.90 -3.20
N GLY A 247 -7.81 -21.02 -3.95
CA GLY A 247 -7.39 -19.62 -4.05
C GLY A 247 -6.27 -19.39 -5.09
N VAL A 248 -6.01 -20.36 -5.96
CA VAL A 248 -5.03 -20.21 -7.05
C VAL A 248 -5.61 -20.54 -8.42
N TYR A 249 -5.02 -19.95 -9.46
CA TYR A 249 -5.32 -20.22 -10.86
C TYR A 249 -4.05 -20.42 -11.69
N TYR A 250 -4.11 -21.23 -12.74
CA TYR A 250 -3.10 -21.39 -13.77
C TYR A 250 -3.61 -20.78 -15.09
N ARG A 251 -2.78 -19.98 -15.75
CA ARG A 251 -3.06 -19.39 -17.06
C ARG A 251 -2.43 -20.26 -18.14
N GLU A 252 -3.28 -20.98 -18.86
CA GLU A 252 -2.92 -21.85 -19.98
C GLU A 252 -2.39 -21.04 -21.18
N PRO A 253 -1.58 -21.65 -22.06
CA PRO A 253 -1.04 -20.99 -23.26
C PRO A 253 -2.12 -20.53 -24.24
N ASP A 254 -3.27 -21.22 -24.28
CA ASP A 254 -4.41 -20.88 -25.15
C ASP A 254 -5.28 -19.75 -24.59
N GLY A 255 -5.02 -19.29 -23.36
CA GLY A 255 -5.80 -18.25 -22.70
C GLY A 255 -6.75 -18.75 -21.61
N ALA A 256 -6.98 -20.07 -21.49
CA ALA A 256 -7.85 -20.63 -20.48
C ALA A 256 -7.32 -20.39 -19.04
N LEU A 257 -8.24 -20.37 -18.10
CA LEU A 257 -7.97 -20.23 -16.67
C LEU A 257 -8.41 -21.49 -15.95
N ASP A 258 -7.44 -22.26 -15.48
CA ASP A 258 -7.69 -23.39 -14.58
C ASP A 258 -7.60 -22.91 -13.16
N PHE A 259 -8.57 -23.21 -12.30
CA PHE A 259 -8.58 -22.73 -10.93
C PHE A 259 -9.10 -23.79 -9.97
N LEU A 260 -8.70 -23.67 -8.71
CA LEU A 260 -9.21 -24.51 -7.64
C LEU A 260 -10.15 -23.69 -6.74
N PRO A 261 -11.47 -23.94 -6.80
CA PRO A 261 -12.44 -23.24 -5.97
C PRO A 261 -12.30 -23.62 -4.49
N GLU A 262 -12.97 -22.90 -3.59
CA GLU A 262 -13.11 -23.35 -2.19
C GLU A 262 -13.82 -24.72 -2.12
N PRO A 263 -13.51 -25.55 -1.11
CA PRO A 263 -14.14 -26.87 -0.97
C PRO A 263 -15.67 -26.82 -0.86
N ASP A 264 -16.21 -25.74 -0.28
CA ASP A 264 -17.63 -25.58 0.02
C ASP A 264 -18.38 -24.67 -0.96
N ASP A 265 -17.69 -24.08 -1.94
CA ASP A 265 -18.33 -23.22 -2.95
C ASP A 265 -18.75 -24.05 -4.17
N ARG A 266 -20.03 -24.44 -4.21
CA ARG A 266 -20.60 -25.25 -5.30
C ARG A 266 -20.91 -24.44 -6.56
N ASP A 267 -21.05 -23.12 -6.43
CA ASP A 267 -21.39 -22.23 -7.55
C ASP A 267 -20.13 -21.57 -8.14
N ALA A 268 -19.06 -21.40 -7.36
CA ALA A 268 -17.72 -20.93 -7.72
C ALA A 268 -17.69 -19.99 -8.93
N ARG A 269 -18.36 -18.84 -8.77
CA ARG A 269 -18.48 -17.82 -9.83
C ARG A 269 -17.14 -17.13 -10.03
N LEU A 270 -16.62 -17.21 -11.24
CA LEU A 270 -15.34 -16.62 -11.60
C LEU A 270 -15.55 -15.23 -12.18
N PHE A 271 -14.80 -14.24 -11.68
CA PHE A 271 -14.81 -12.88 -12.18
C PHE A 271 -13.41 -12.49 -12.68
N VAL A 272 -13.36 -11.77 -13.80
CA VAL A 272 -12.13 -11.23 -14.37
C VAL A 272 -12.24 -9.71 -14.45
N ALA A 273 -11.32 -8.99 -13.80
CA ALA A 273 -11.29 -7.54 -13.82
C ALA A 273 -10.99 -7.02 -15.24
N VAL A 274 -11.73 -5.99 -15.66
CA VAL A 274 -11.57 -5.35 -16.98
C VAL A 274 -11.54 -3.82 -16.91
N ALA A 275 -12.13 -3.21 -15.89
CA ALA A 275 -12.08 -1.76 -15.69
C ALA A 275 -10.73 -1.36 -15.05
N THR A 276 -10.14 -0.26 -15.53
CA THR A 276 -8.90 0.28 -14.97
C THR A 276 -9.14 1.20 -13.76
N SER A 277 -10.37 1.66 -13.57
CA SER A 277 -10.82 2.54 -12.48
C SER A 277 -12.36 2.58 -12.45
N LEU A 278 -12.95 2.99 -11.34
CA LEU A 278 -14.41 3.09 -11.17
C LEU A 278 -14.89 4.48 -10.76
N LEU A 279 -14.07 5.25 -10.04
CA LEU A 279 -14.37 6.63 -9.66
C LEU A 279 -13.18 7.53 -9.99
N LYS A 280 -13.45 8.65 -10.67
CA LYS A 280 -12.48 9.71 -10.95
C LYS A 280 -13.13 11.06 -10.71
N ILE A 281 -12.59 11.81 -9.76
CA ILE A 281 -13.00 13.17 -9.46
C ILE A 281 -11.81 14.06 -9.75
N LYS A 282 -11.98 15.05 -10.62
CA LYS A 282 -10.86 15.89 -11.05
C LYS A 282 -11.28 17.34 -11.19
N ASP A 283 -10.46 18.25 -10.64
CA ASP A 283 -10.66 19.70 -10.72
C ASP A 283 -12.09 20.11 -10.26
N ALA A 284 -12.65 19.39 -9.28
CA ALA A 284 -14.04 19.51 -8.85
C ALA A 284 -14.13 19.83 -7.35
N GLU A 285 -15.29 20.34 -6.92
CA GLU A 285 -15.46 20.78 -5.53
C GLU A 285 -16.80 20.39 -4.91
N HIS A 286 -16.83 20.28 -3.59
CA HIS A 286 -18.04 20.09 -2.79
C HIS A 286 -18.85 18.86 -3.21
N ILE A 287 -18.18 17.70 -3.23
CA ILE A 287 -18.76 16.41 -3.62
C ILE A 287 -18.77 15.46 -2.42
N ARG A 288 -19.83 14.65 -2.30
CA ARG A 288 -19.96 13.58 -1.32
C ARG A 288 -20.21 12.25 -2.03
N ILE A 289 -19.44 11.23 -1.69
CA ILE A 289 -19.63 9.85 -2.13
C ILE A 289 -19.93 9.02 -0.89
N GLU A 290 -21.14 8.46 -0.80
CA GLU A 290 -21.67 7.90 0.43
C GLU A 290 -22.19 6.48 0.22
N ASN A 291 -21.74 5.52 1.05
CA ASN A 291 -22.30 4.16 1.07
C ASN A 291 -22.20 3.44 -0.29
N VAL A 292 -21.03 3.52 -0.94
CA VAL A 292 -20.75 2.88 -2.24
C VAL A 292 -19.54 1.96 -2.14
N ALA A 293 -19.67 0.76 -2.68
CA ALA A 293 -18.60 -0.19 -2.87
C ALA A 293 -18.02 -0.11 -4.30
N PHE A 294 -16.70 0.01 -4.40
CA PHE A 294 -15.94 0.02 -5.67
C PHE A 294 -15.00 -1.18 -5.70
N GLU A 295 -15.24 -2.15 -6.59
CA GLU A 295 -14.57 -3.45 -6.53
C GLU A 295 -14.03 -3.94 -7.88
N LYS A 296 -12.98 -4.78 -7.84
CA LYS A 296 -12.48 -5.60 -8.96
C LYS A 296 -11.97 -4.78 -10.16
N THR A 297 -10.96 -3.94 -9.94
CA THR A 297 -10.28 -3.16 -11.00
C THR A 297 -8.91 -3.72 -11.36
N ILE A 298 -8.46 -3.48 -12.60
CA ILE A 298 -7.06 -3.72 -13.02
C ILE A 298 -6.11 -2.67 -12.42
N GLY A 299 -6.58 -1.43 -12.31
CA GLY A 299 -5.80 -0.29 -11.81
C GLY A 299 -6.37 0.30 -10.53
N THR A 300 -6.15 1.61 -10.34
CA THR A 300 -6.60 2.35 -9.16
C THR A 300 -8.13 2.45 -9.14
N ALA A 301 -8.76 2.00 -8.05
CA ALA A 301 -10.22 1.96 -8.00
C ALA A 301 -10.85 3.36 -7.99
N ALA A 302 -10.38 4.25 -7.10
CA ALA A 302 -10.87 5.62 -6.98
C ALA A 302 -9.75 6.66 -6.97
N SER A 303 -9.91 7.77 -7.71
CA SER A 303 -9.01 8.93 -7.63
C SER A 303 -9.75 10.26 -7.44
N ILE A 304 -9.12 11.14 -6.66
CA ILE A 304 -9.49 12.53 -6.41
C ILE A 304 -8.26 13.37 -6.74
N GLU A 305 -8.34 14.20 -7.78
CA GLU A 305 -7.22 14.96 -8.31
C GLU A 305 -7.55 16.45 -8.30
N ASN A 306 -6.67 17.27 -7.73
CA ASN A 306 -6.77 18.74 -7.68
C ASN A 306 -8.15 19.26 -7.27
N SER A 307 -8.79 18.58 -6.34
CA SER A 307 -10.18 18.84 -5.95
C SER A 307 -10.23 19.51 -4.58
N ARG A 308 -11.41 20.00 -4.21
CA ARG A 308 -11.59 20.63 -2.90
C ARG A 308 -12.87 20.21 -2.22
N ASP A 309 -12.76 19.88 -0.93
CA ASP A 309 -13.92 19.48 -0.12
C ASP A 309 -14.69 18.32 -0.79
N VAL A 310 -13.98 17.30 -1.24
CA VAL A 310 -14.53 16.00 -1.63
C VAL A 310 -14.47 15.04 -0.45
N VAL A 311 -15.56 14.35 -0.15
CA VAL A 311 -15.62 13.38 0.95
C VAL A 311 -16.10 12.04 0.43
N LEU A 312 -15.32 10.99 0.71
CA LEU A 312 -15.75 9.59 0.61
C LEU A 312 -16.10 9.13 2.03
N SER A 313 -17.34 8.73 2.26
CA SER A 313 -17.80 8.27 3.57
C SER A 313 -18.57 6.96 3.52
N ASP A 314 -18.28 6.08 4.47
CA ASP A 314 -18.94 4.78 4.62
C ASP A 314 -18.83 3.91 3.34
N CYS A 315 -17.72 4.06 2.61
CA CYS A 315 -17.47 3.36 1.35
C CYS A 315 -16.59 2.12 1.54
N TYR A 316 -16.77 1.15 0.66
CA TYR A 316 -15.81 0.04 0.47
C TYR A 316 -15.02 0.26 -0.81
N VAL A 317 -13.70 0.12 -0.76
CA VAL A 317 -12.84 0.17 -1.94
C VAL A 317 -11.90 -1.01 -1.88
N GLY A 318 -12.03 -1.97 -2.77
CA GLY A 318 -11.23 -3.17 -2.66
C GLY A 318 -11.05 -3.93 -3.94
N GLU A 319 -10.30 -5.03 -3.84
CA GLU A 319 -10.07 -5.93 -4.97
C GLU A 319 -9.44 -5.20 -6.18
N ALA A 320 -8.63 -4.18 -5.90
CA ALA A 320 -8.00 -3.34 -6.91
C ALA A 320 -6.64 -3.91 -7.34
N GLY A 321 -6.28 -3.81 -8.61
CA GLY A 321 -5.02 -4.31 -9.14
C GLY A 321 -3.82 -3.44 -8.84
N THR A 322 -4.04 -2.14 -8.63
CA THR A 322 -3.04 -1.21 -8.09
C THR A 322 -3.53 -0.60 -6.78
N ASN A 323 -3.75 0.71 -6.73
CA ASN A 323 -4.08 1.41 -5.49
C ASN A 323 -5.58 1.29 -5.18
N GLY A 324 -5.96 1.36 -3.91
CA GLY A 324 -7.35 1.52 -3.52
C GLY A 324 -7.84 2.93 -3.89
N VAL A 325 -7.38 3.91 -3.11
CA VAL A 325 -7.75 5.33 -3.28
C VAL A 325 -6.50 6.19 -3.48
N VAL A 326 -6.58 7.16 -4.39
CA VAL A 326 -5.56 8.20 -4.57
C VAL A 326 -6.20 9.58 -4.39
N ILE A 327 -5.68 10.39 -3.48
CA ILE A 327 -5.95 11.81 -3.32
C ILE A 327 -4.67 12.55 -3.70
N ASP A 328 -4.70 13.33 -4.78
CA ASP A 328 -3.51 14.02 -5.31
C ASP A 328 -3.78 15.50 -5.61
N GLY A 329 -3.05 16.37 -4.91
CA GLY A 329 -3.25 17.80 -4.96
C GLY A 329 -4.56 18.23 -4.28
N GLY A 330 -4.97 19.47 -4.52
CA GLY A 330 -6.21 19.98 -3.96
C GLY A 330 -6.12 20.38 -2.49
N GLU A 331 -7.28 20.49 -1.83
CA GLU A 331 -7.39 20.97 -0.47
C GLU A 331 -8.61 20.39 0.27
N ALA A 332 -8.43 19.97 1.52
CA ALA A 332 -9.50 19.58 2.43
C ALA A 332 -10.40 18.41 1.97
N ASP A 333 -9.89 17.55 1.08
CA ASP A 333 -10.50 16.27 0.74
C ASP A 333 -10.35 15.25 1.87
N ARG A 334 -11.36 14.38 2.04
CA ARG A 334 -11.45 13.46 3.18
C ARG A 334 -11.94 12.08 2.81
N MET A 335 -11.48 11.11 3.58
CA MET A 335 -11.97 9.74 3.56
C MET A 335 -12.31 9.34 4.99
N GLU A 336 -13.57 9.01 5.24
CA GLU A 336 -14.12 8.85 6.59
C GLU A 336 -14.91 7.53 6.71
N ASN A 337 -14.61 6.72 7.73
CA ASN A 337 -15.33 5.48 8.03
C ASN A 337 -15.37 4.47 6.86
N CYS A 338 -14.31 4.43 6.07
CA CYS A 338 -14.23 3.57 4.88
C CYS A 338 -13.44 2.29 5.16
N VAL A 339 -13.63 1.29 4.30
CA VAL A 339 -12.83 0.08 4.27
C VAL A 339 -12.06 0.01 2.96
N VAL A 340 -10.73 -0.14 3.05
CA VAL A 340 -9.86 -0.43 1.90
C VAL A 340 -9.22 -1.79 2.07
N ASP A 341 -9.47 -2.70 1.13
CA ASP A 341 -9.06 -4.09 1.31
C ASP A 341 -8.69 -4.83 0.02
N ASP A 342 -7.71 -5.74 0.13
CA ASP A 342 -7.21 -6.60 -0.96
C ASP A 342 -6.80 -5.81 -2.22
N VAL A 343 -5.84 -4.90 -2.06
CA VAL A 343 -5.34 -4.03 -3.13
C VAL A 343 -3.91 -4.39 -3.55
N GLY A 344 -3.63 -4.32 -4.85
CA GLY A 344 -2.35 -4.73 -5.40
C GLY A 344 -1.15 -3.92 -4.90
N TYR A 345 -1.36 -2.61 -4.68
CA TYR A 345 -0.33 -1.61 -4.41
C TYR A 345 -0.70 -0.88 -3.11
N ASP A 346 -0.71 0.45 -3.10
CA ASP A 346 -0.96 1.25 -1.91
C ASP A 346 -2.44 1.15 -1.53
N GLY A 347 -2.76 1.08 -0.23
CA GLY A 347 -4.14 1.21 0.25
C GLY A 347 -4.74 2.55 -0.15
N VAL A 348 -4.20 3.60 0.48
CA VAL A 348 -4.56 5.00 0.24
C VAL A 348 -3.28 5.81 0.01
N SER A 349 -3.23 6.54 -1.09
CA SER A 349 -2.17 7.53 -1.35
C SER A 349 -2.74 8.93 -1.20
N ILE A 350 -2.09 9.78 -0.40
CA ILE A 350 -2.51 11.15 -0.12
C ILE A 350 -1.33 12.09 -0.37
N SER A 351 -1.48 13.04 -1.29
CA SER A 351 -0.53 14.11 -1.57
C SER A 351 -1.24 15.44 -1.69
N GLY A 352 -0.67 16.50 -1.11
CA GLY A 352 -1.20 17.86 -1.29
C GLY A 352 -0.46 18.92 -0.49
N GLY A 353 -0.82 20.19 -0.72
CA GLY A 353 -0.16 21.34 -0.12
C GLY A 353 1.09 21.77 -0.88
N ASP A 354 1.71 22.85 -0.42
CA ASP A 354 2.89 23.42 -1.07
C ASP A 354 4.06 23.49 -0.08
N ARG A 355 5.11 22.73 -0.36
CA ARG A 355 6.32 22.68 0.47
C ARG A 355 7.11 23.98 0.41
N ALA A 356 7.13 24.70 -0.71
CA ALA A 356 7.90 25.94 -0.82
C ALA A 356 7.39 26.99 0.18
N SER A 357 6.07 27.12 0.31
CA SER A 357 5.41 28.02 1.25
C SER A 357 5.01 27.39 2.59
N LEU A 358 5.16 26.07 2.75
CA LEU A 358 4.60 25.28 3.86
C LEU A 358 3.07 25.43 4.00
N THR A 359 2.37 25.63 2.90
CA THR A 359 0.90 25.71 2.90
C THR A 359 0.31 24.30 3.02
N PRO A 360 -0.52 24.00 4.04
CA PRO A 360 -1.05 22.67 4.26
C PRO A 360 -2.23 22.34 3.34
N SER A 361 -2.32 21.08 2.93
CA SER A 361 -3.46 20.52 2.20
C SER A 361 -4.72 20.36 3.04
N ARG A 362 -4.56 20.06 4.34
CA ARG A 362 -5.65 19.71 5.25
C ARG A 362 -6.44 18.45 4.82
N HIS A 363 -5.82 17.54 4.07
CA HIS A 363 -6.45 16.25 3.77
C HIS A 363 -6.56 15.39 5.04
N VAL A 364 -7.63 14.59 5.12
CA VAL A 364 -7.92 13.76 6.30
C VAL A 364 -8.30 12.34 5.87
N LEU A 365 -7.61 11.34 6.42
CA LEU A 365 -8.08 9.96 6.44
C LEU A 365 -8.45 9.61 7.88
N ARG A 366 -9.71 9.26 8.12
CA ARG A 366 -10.22 9.06 9.49
C ARG A 366 -11.11 7.84 9.65
N GLY A 367 -11.00 7.18 10.81
CA GLY A 367 -11.96 6.15 11.26
C GLY A 367 -12.05 4.96 10.31
N SER A 368 -11.02 4.74 9.49
CA SER A 368 -11.06 3.80 8.35
C SER A 368 -10.20 2.57 8.63
N TYR A 369 -10.55 1.46 7.97
CA TYR A 369 -9.80 0.20 8.05
C TYR A 369 -9.10 -0.08 6.72
N ILE A 370 -7.77 -0.22 6.77
CA ILE A 370 -6.92 -0.42 5.59
C ILE A 370 -6.16 -1.73 5.77
N ALA A 371 -6.51 -2.73 4.96
CA ALA A 371 -5.99 -4.08 5.11
C ALA A 371 -5.57 -4.72 3.78
N ARG A 372 -4.69 -5.74 3.88
CA ARG A 372 -4.31 -6.60 2.74
C ARG A 372 -3.91 -5.79 1.50
N PHE A 373 -2.97 -4.87 1.67
CA PHE A 373 -2.36 -4.09 0.59
C PHE A 373 -1.04 -4.73 0.11
N GLY A 374 -0.39 -4.15 -0.90
CA GLY A 374 0.85 -4.67 -1.48
C GLY A 374 0.71 -6.07 -2.07
N ARG A 375 -0.50 -6.42 -2.55
CA ARG A 375 -0.83 -7.80 -2.97
C ARG A 375 -0.09 -8.20 -4.24
N GLU A 376 0.15 -7.29 -5.17
CA GLU A 376 0.87 -7.54 -6.43
C GLU A 376 2.34 -7.15 -6.33
N LEU A 377 2.65 -6.06 -5.62
CA LEU A 377 4.01 -5.62 -5.33
C LEU A 377 4.21 -5.48 -3.80
N PRO A 378 4.87 -6.44 -3.13
CA PRO A 378 4.84 -6.55 -1.66
C PRO A 378 5.77 -5.59 -0.91
N THR A 379 6.55 -4.76 -1.58
CA THR A 379 7.51 -3.84 -0.92
C THR A 379 7.29 -2.41 -1.40
N TYR A 380 7.41 -1.44 -0.49
CA TYR A 380 7.16 -0.01 -0.76
C TYR A 380 5.77 0.28 -1.35
N ARG A 381 4.79 -0.52 -0.93
CA ARG A 381 3.35 -0.34 -1.20
C ARG A 381 2.62 -0.37 0.14
N PRO A 382 2.60 0.76 0.87
CA PRO A 382 2.06 0.79 2.22
C PRO A 382 0.53 0.78 2.23
N GLY A 383 -0.05 0.56 3.40
CA GLY A 383 -1.47 0.82 3.63
C GLY A 383 -1.79 2.30 3.38
N VAL A 384 -0.94 3.21 3.88
CA VAL A 384 -1.07 4.64 3.63
C VAL A 384 0.24 5.25 3.16
N SER A 385 0.23 5.95 2.03
CA SER A 385 1.34 6.77 1.53
C SER A 385 0.97 8.24 1.71
N LEU A 386 1.72 8.97 2.55
CA LEU A 386 1.41 10.34 2.94
C LEU A 386 2.49 11.32 2.46
N GLN A 387 2.11 12.32 1.67
CA GLN A 387 3.06 13.26 1.06
C GLN A 387 2.55 14.70 1.12
N GLY A 388 3.50 15.65 1.09
CA GLY A 388 3.19 17.07 0.95
C GLY A 388 3.22 17.81 2.29
N VAL A 389 2.18 18.57 2.62
CA VAL A 389 2.14 19.38 3.86
C VAL A 389 0.79 19.24 4.56
N GLY A 390 0.82 19.00 5.87
CA GLY A 390 -0.33 19.19 6.78
C GLY A 390 -1.56 18.32 6.51
N ALA A 391 -1.35 17.10 6.01
CA ALA A 391 -2.38 16.05 5.96
C ALA A 391 -2.37 15.18 7.24
N SER A 392 -3.50 14.54 7.54
CA SER A 392 -3.72 13.77 8.76
C SER A 392 -4.25 12.35 8.51
N VAL A 393 -3.82 11.41 9.34
CA VAL A 393 -4.32 10.03 9.42
C VAL A 393 -4.71 9.76 10.87
N GLU A 394 -6.01 9.61 11.11
CA GLU A 394 -6.60 9.68 12.45
C GLU A 394 -7.50 8.48 12.74
N ASP A 395 -7.39 7.89 13.93
CA ASP A 395 -8.33 6.86 14.41
C ASP A 395 -8.52 5.67 13.43
N CYS A 396 -7.51 5.34 12.61
CA CYS A 396 -7.59 4.26 11.61
C CYS A 396 -6.96 2.96 12.12
N GLU A 397 -7.34 1.83 11.52
CA GLU A 397 -6.68 0.53 11.69
C GLU A 397 -5.99 0.12 10.39
N ILE A 398 -4.67 -0.15 10.46
CA ILE A 398 -3.83 -0.47 9.30
C ILE A 398 -3.14 -1.82 9.56
N ALA A 399 -3.49 -2.83 8.77
CA ALA A 399 -3.12 -4.21 9.07
C ALA A 399 -2.85 -5.12 7.87
N PHE A 400 -2.27 -6.29 8.14
CA PHE A 400 -2.09 -7.40 7.20
C PHE A 400 -1.29 -7.04 5.93
N GLY A 401 -0.28 -6.19 6.10
CA GLY A 401 0.60 -5.70 5.04
C GLY A 401 1.96 -6.41 4.99
N PRO A 402 2.49 -6.74 3.81
CA PRO A 402 3.79 -7.41 3.68
C PRO A 402 4.99 -6.55 4.09
N HIS A 403 4.82 -5.22 4.11
CA HIS A 403 5.85 -4.21 4.35
C HIS A 403 5.34 -3.17 5.37
N ALA A 404 5.75 -1.91 5.24
CA ALA A 404 5.27 -0.77 6.01
C ALA A 404 3.74 -0.62 5.96
N GLY A 405 3.14 -0.27 7.10
CA GLY A 405 1.74 0.14 7.17
C GLY A 405 1.53 1.56 6.67
N LEU A 406 2.44 2.47 7.02
CA LEU A 406 2.41 3.85 6.57
C LEU A 406 3.82 4.32 6.21
N THR A 407 3.93 5.00 5.07
CA THR A 407 5.13 5.77 4.73
C THR A 407 4.79 7.23 4.56
N PHE A 408 5.71 8.12 4.93
CA PHE A 408 5.49 9.55 4.76
C PHE A 408 6.70 10.30 4.21
N SER A 409 6.44 11.43 3.56
CA SER A 409 7.43 12.45 3.19
C SER A 409 6.79 13.84 3.25
N GLY A 410 7.57 14.89 3.49
CA GLY A 410 7.00 16.24 3.62
C GLY A 410 6.84 16.71 5.06
N ASN A 411 5.89 17.61 5.29
CA ASN A 411 5.93 18.53 6.42
C ASN A 411 4.64 18.54 7.24
N ASP A 412 4.79 18.60 8.56
CA ASP A 412 3.69 18.88 9.51
C ASP A 412 2.49 17.91 9.44
N HIS A 413 2.73 16.67 9.02
CA HIS A 413 1.71 15.63 9.03
C HIS A 413 1.34 15.18 10.45
N ARG A 414 0.10 14.71 10.60
CA ARG A 414 -0.45 14.17 11.85
C ARG A 414 -0.80 12.70 11.66
N ILE A 415 -0.22 11.83 12.46
CA ILE A 415 -0.50 10.39 12.47
C ILE A 415 -0.91 10.06 13.90
N GLU A 416 -2.20 10.15 14.18
CA GLU A 416 -2.71 10.22 15.55
C GLU A 416 -3.81 9.18 15.83
N GLY A 417 -3.72 8.47 16.97
CA GLY A 417 -4.81 7.57 17.42
C GLY A 417 -4.99 6.28 16.60
N ASN A 418 -4.05 5.93 15.73
CA ASN A 418 -4.19 4.76 14.84
C ASN A 418 -3.76 3.45 15.50
N ALA A 419 -4.26 2.34 14.99
CA ALA A 419 -3.82 0.98 15.31
C ALA A 419 -3.03 0.37 14.14
N PHE A 420 -1.82 -0.11 14.42
CA PHE A 420 -0.96 -0.81 13.46
C PHE A 420 -0.68 -2.23 13.97
N HIS A 421 -1.06 -3.25 13.20
CA HIS A 421 -0.75 -4.64 13.58
C HIS A 421 -0.67 -5.60 12.40
N ASP A 422 0.02 -6.73 12.61
CA ASP A 422 0.20 -7.75 11.57
C ASP A 422 0.83 -7.20 10.27
N LEU A 423 1.79 -6.28 10.43
CA LEU A 423 2.57 -5.70 9.33
C LEU A 423 3.94 -6.37 9.20
N VAL A 424 4.71 -5.94 8.21
CA VAL A 424 6.07 -6.43 7.94
C VAL A 424 6.07 -7.96 7.79
N THR A 425 5.04 -8.49 7.11
CA THR A 425 4.81 -9.95 7.15
C THR A 425 5.74 -10.76 6.25
N ASP A 426 6.39 -10.12 5.28
CA ASP A 426 7.17 -10.80 4.25
C ASP A 426 8.36 -9.96 3.76
N SER A 427 8.82 -9.00 4.55
CA SER A 427 9.96 -8.12 4.26
C SER A 427 10.81 -7.85 5.51
N GLU A 428 11.91 -7.11 5.33
CA GLU A 428 12.84 -6.70 6.40
C GLU A 428 13.23 -5.23 6.22
N ASP A 429 14.00 -4.65 7.16
CA ASP A 429 14.54 -3.26 7.09
C ASP A 429 13.43 -2.21 6.88
N VAL A 430 12.36 -2.38 7.66
CA VAL A 430 11.16 -1.54 7.58
C VAL A 430 10.43 -1.56 8.92
N GLY A 431 9.69 -0.48 9.20
CA GLY A 431 8.76 -0.42 10.32
C GLY A 431 7.29 -0.31 9.91
N ALA A 432 6.39 -0.49 10.88
CA ALA A 432 4.97 -0.21 10.71
C ALA A 432 4.74 1.22 10.18
N ILE A 433 5.50 2.18 10.71
CA ILE A 433 5.72 3.49 10.09
C ILE A 433 7.17 3.57 9.62
N TYR A 434 7.37 3.95 8.35
CA TYR A 434 8.71 4.04 7.75
C TYR A 434 8.89 5.31 6.91
N THR A 435 10.02 5.98 7.07
CA THR A 435 10.47 7.09 6.21
C THR A 435 11.99 7.17 6.19
N GLY A 436 12.59 7.75 5.15
CA GLY A 436 14.04 7.81 5.02
C GLY A 436 14.58 8.94 4.16
N ARG A 437 15.84 9.31 4.40
CA ARG A 437 16.73 9.99 3.46
C ARG A 437 16.29 11.38 2.96
N ASN A 438 15.74 12.21 3.83
CA ASN A 438 15.43 13.62 3.52
C ASN A 438 15.33 14.51 4.78
N TRP A 439 16.29 15.40 5.02
CA TRP A 439 16.27 16.31 6.20
C TRP A 439 15.13 17.33 6.18
N THR A 440 14.53 17.58 5.03
CA THR A 440 13.43 18.53 4.89
C THR A 440 12.07 17.92 5.19
N THR A 441 11.97 16.59 5.28
CA THR A 441 10.80 15.88 5.80
C THR A 441 10.79 16.04 7.32
N ARG A 442 9.90 16.89 7.86
CA ARG A 442 10.02 17.38 9.24
C ARG A 442 8.70 17.89 9.82
N GLY A 443 8.58 17.89 11.15
CA GLY A 443 7.41 18.42 11.86
C GLY A 443 6.26 17.42 11.98
N VAL A 444 6.50 16.18 11.54
CA VAL A 444 5.53 15.09 11.63
C VAL A 444 5.36 14.67 13.08
N VAL A 445 4.11 14.51 13.49
CA VAL A 445 3.74 14.02 14.81
C VAL A 445 3.08 12.66 14.69
N ILE A 446 3.66 11.68 15.39
CA ILE A 446 3.21 10.30 15.51
C ILE A 446 2.76 10.14 16.96
N ALA A 447 1.48 10.32 17.25
CA ALA A 447 1.00 10.41 18.62
C ALA A 447 -0.18 9.50 18.96
N SER A 448 -0.18 8.97 20.18
CA SER A 448 -1.31 8.18 20.71
C SER A 448 -1.70 6.95 19.86
N ASN A 449 -0.77 6.44 19.06
CA ASN A 449 -1.01 5.24 18.25
C ASN A 449 -0.73 3.97 19.08
N VAL A 450 -1.29 2.85 18.63
CA VAL A 450 -1.04 1.53 19.18
C VAL A 450 -0.40 0.63 18.13
N PHE A 451 0.77 0.08 18.44
CA PHE A 451 1.49 -0.86 17.61
C PHE A 451 1.47 -2.24 18.26
N ARG A 452 1.00 -3.26 17.54
CA ARG A 452 0.95 -4.64 18.04
C ARG A 452 1.53 -5.64 17.05
N ASP A 453 2.25 -6.62 17.56
CA ASP A 453 2.70 -7.79 16.80
C ASP A 453 3.49 -7.42 15.52
N ILE A 454 4.36 -6.41 15.66
CA ILE A 454 5.28 -5.97 14.61
C ILE A 454 6.63 -6.65 14.85
N ALA A 455 6.82 -7.80 14.21
CA ALA A 455 7.98 -8.65 14.41
C ALA A 455 8.51 -9.18 13.09
N ASP A 456 9.80 -9.48 13.05
CA ASP A 456 10.47 -10.13 11.95
C ASP A 456 9.86 -11.51 11.69
N LYS A 457 9.41 -11.72 10.46
CA LYS A 457 8.84 -12.98 9.97
C LYS A 457 9.73 -13.66 8.91
N VAL A 458 10.83 -13.02 8.53
CA VAL A 458 11.75 -13.50 7.48
C VAL A 458 13.09 -13.96 8.08
N GLY A 459 13.45 -13.47 9.28
CA GLY A 459 14.56 -13.99 10.10
C GLY A 459 15.92 -13.33 9.85
N ALA A 460 15.94 -12.05 9.47
CA ALA A 460 17.16 -11.34 9.06
C ALA A 460 17.42 -10.03 9.81
N SER A 461 16.40 -9.29 10.25
CA SER A 461 16.58 -8.09 11.08
C SER A 461 15.31 -7.75 11.88
N PRO A 462 15.43 -7.12 13.06
CA PRO A 462 14.28 -6.67 13.83
C PRO A 462 13.32 -5.82 12.99
N ALA A 463 12.02 -6.13 13.04
CA ALA A 463 10.99 -5.24 12.49
C ALA A 463 10.76 -4.04 13.42
N ASP A 464 10.54 -2.87 12.83
CA ASP A 464 10.41 -1.63 13.58
C ASP A 464 8.95 -1.23 13.83
N GLY A 465 8.67 -0.58 14.95
CA GLY A 465 7.40 0.14 15.14
C GLY A 465 7.41 1.42 14.30
N VAL A 466 8.25 2.37 14.71
CA VAL A 466 8.56 3.60 13.96
C VAL A 466 10.03 3.59 13.56
N TYR A 467 10.28 3.51 12.25
CA TYR A 467 11.62 3.56 11.67
C TYR A 467 11.86 4.91 11.00
N LEU A 468 12.61 5.77 11.69
CA LEU A 468 13.14 7.02 11.13
C LEU A 468 14.50 6.71 10.49
N ASP A 469 14.45 6.24 9.26
CA ASP A 469 15.60 5.73 8.56
C ASP A 469 16.47 6.86 7.99
N ASP A 470 17.74 6.55 7.72
CA ASP A 470 18.61 7.37 6.86
C ASP A 470 18.60 8.88 7.15
N GLN A 471 18.89 9.20 8.40
CA GLN A 471 19.04 10.55 8.95
C GLN A 471 17.76 11.39 8.92
N ILE A 472 16.57 10.79 8.83
CA ILE A 472 15.30 11.49 9.02
C ILE A 472 15.30 12.23 10.37
N SER A 473 14.83 13.47 10.35
CA SER A 473 15.05 14.42 11.43
C SER A 473 13.77 15.21 11.76
N GLY A 474 13.64 15.64 13.01
CA GLY A 474 12.56 16.51 13.45
C GLY A 474 11.17 15.88 13.49
N ALA A 475 11.07 14.57 13.72
CA ALA A 475 9.81 13.88 14.03
C ALA A 475 9.53 13.88 15.54
N THR A 476 8.25 13.90 15.93
CA THR A 476 7.82 13.72 17.32
C THR A 476 7.03 12.42 17.46
N ILE A 477 7.52 11.51 18.30
CA ILE A 477 6.90 10.22 18.65
C ILE A 477 6.42 10.32 20.10
N LEU A 478 5.11 10.51 20.28
CA LEU A 478 4.53 10.93 21.56
C LEU A 478 3.41 10.00 22.04
N ALA A 479 3.48 9.54 23.29
CA ALA A 479 2.36 8.85 23.95
C ALA A 479 1.83 7.62 23.19
N ASN A 480 2.67 6.93 22.42
CA ASN A 480 2.28 5.71 21.72
C ASN A 480 2.46 4.47 22.62
N ILE A 481 1.71 3.42 22.33
CA ILE A 481 1.84 2.11 22.97
C ILE A 481 2.42 1.14 21.95
N PHE A 482 3.55 0.52 22.29
CA PHE A 482 4.16 -0.55 21.51
C PHE A 482 4.11 -1.85 22.31
N GLU A 483 3.42 -2.85 21.78
CA GLU A 483 3.19 -4.12 22.44
C GLU A 483 3.61 -5.28 21.52
N ASN A 484 4.58 -6.09 21.96
CA ASN A 484 5.16 -7.16 21.13
C ASN A 484 5.70 -6.64 19.77
N VAL A 485 6.53 -5.61 19.85
CA VAL A 485 7.25 -5.04 18.70
C VAL A 485 8.74 -5.34 18.85
N ASP A 486 9.39 -5.88 17.83
CA ASP A 486 10.81 -6.28 17.93
C ASP A 486 11.70 -5.10 18.34
N ARG A 487 11.61 -3.98 17.59
CA ARG A 487 12.22 -2.69 17.92
C ARG A 487 11.20 -1.56 17.81
N PRO A 488 10.61 -1.09 18.91
CA PRO A 488 9.59 -0.04 18.89
C PRO A 488 9.97 1.22 18.13
N VAL A 489 11.15 1.78 18.38
CA VAL A 489 11.62 3.00 17.70
C VAL A 489 13.09 2.84 17.27
N LEU A 490 13.38 3.15 16.00
CA LEU A 490 14.72 3.35 15.49
C LEU A 490 14.90 4.77 14.97
N VAL A 491 15.86 5.50 15.55
CA VAL A 491 16.40 6.77 15.06
C VAL A 491 17.72 6.49 14.34
N GLY A 492 17.66 6.32 13.02
CA GLY A 492 18.81 6.00 12.19
C GLY A 492 19.64 7.22 11.81
N GLY A 493 20.45 7.77 12.72
CA GLY A 493 21.36 8.90 12.43
C GLY A 493 20.69 10.27 12.33
N GLY A 494 19.38 10.34 12.56
CA GLY A 494 18.59 11.56 12.51
C GLY A 494 18.88 12.54 13.64
N ARG A 495 18.52 13.81 13.46
CA ARG A 495 18.66 14.88 14.46
C ARG A 495 17.33 15.50 14.84
N GLU A 496 17.28 16.14 16.00
CA GLU A 496 16.12 16.90 16.51
C GLU A 496 14.82 16.07 16.58
N ASN A 497 14.91 14.75 16.69
CA ASN A 497 13.76 13.89 16.93
C ASN A 497 13.40 13.88 18.41
N ALA A 498 12.11 13.79 18.73
CA ALA A 498 11.61 13.69 20.09
C ALA A 498 10.86 12.37 20.28
N VAL A 499 11.26 11.57 21.26
CA VAL A 499 10.57 10.33 21.68
C VAL A 499 10.15 10.50 23.12
N ARG A 500 8.85 10.73 23.36
CA ARG A 500 8.32 11.15 24.66
C ARG A 500 7.10 10.37 25.11
N ASP A 501 7.04 10.08 26.40
CA ASP A 501 5.85 9.52 27.07
C ASP A 501 5.34 8.20 26.46
N ASN A 502 6.18 7.44 25.75
CA ASN A 502 5.78 6.19 25.11
C ASN A 502 5.84 5.02 26.09
N LEU A 503 4.98 4.03 25.86
CA LEU A 503 4.94 2.76 26.59
C LEU A 503 5.44 1.62 25.72
N PHE A 504 6.49 0.93 26.16
CA PHE A 504 7.11 -0.18 25.44
C PHE A 504 6.99 -1.50 26.21
N LEU A 505 6.28 -2.47 25.65
CA LEU A 505 6.00 -3.76 26.28
C LEU A 505 6.41 -4.92 25.36
N ARG A 506 7.13 -5.90 25.90
CA ARG A 506 7.52 -7.15 25.22
C ARG A 506 8.34 -6.93 23.93
N TRP A 507 9.36 -6.08 24.00
CA TRP A 507 10.28 -5.84 22.86
C TRP A 507 11.47 -6.80 22.85
N ARG A 508 12.18 -6.92 21.71
CA ARG A 508 13.28 -7.89 21.53
C ARG A 508 14.67 -7.27 21.30
N ALA A 509 14.76 -6.12 20.62
CA ALA A 509 16.03 -5.53 20.16
C ALA A 509 16.36 -4.15 20.76
N GLY A 510 15.72 -3.77 21.87
CA GLY A 510 15.82 -2.46 22.51
C GLY A 510 14.60 -1.58 22.17
N PRO A 511 13.98 -0.86 23.13
CA PRO A 511 12.76 -0.13 22.85
C PRO A 511 13.02 1.12 22.00
N VAL A 512 14.06 1.88 22.32
CA VAL A 512 14.55 3.00 21.49
C VAL A 512 15.98 2.71 21.10
N SER A 513 16.26 2.62 19.81
CA SER A 513 17.63 2.50 19.27
C SER A 513 18.01 3.77 18.53
N VAL A 514 19.23 4.22 18.74
CA VAL A 514 19.81 5.41 18.11
C VAL A 514 21.16 5.06 17.54
N ASP A 515 21.37 5.38 16.26
CA ASP A 515 22.66 5.18 15.61
C ASP A 515 23.30 6.46 15.08
N GLY A 516 24.62 6.42 14.86
CA GLY A 516 25.40 7.49 14.26
C GLY A 516 25.77 7.23 12.80
N ARG A 517 24.87 6.66 11.98
CA ARG A 517 25.21 6.25 10.60
C ARG A 517 25.72 7.40 9.72
N GLY A 518 25.20 8.61 9.92
CA GLY A 518 25.61 9.83 9.22
C GLY A 518 27.04 10.28 9.54
N LEU A 519 27.65 9.74 10.60
CA LEU A 519 29.07 9.95 10.94
C LEU A 519 29.97 8.82 10.44
N THR A 520 29.42 7.78 9.80
CA THR A 520 30.18 6.61 9.36
C THR A 520 29.85 6.21 7.94
N TRP A 521 29.23 5.05 7.74
CA TRP A 521 29.04 4.50 6.39
C TRP A 521 28.13 5.38 5.52
N GLN A 522 27.29 6.23 6.12
CA GLN A 522 26.41 7.15 5.40
C GLN A 522 26.92 8.60 5.33
N ALA A 523 28.14 8.88 5.79
CA ALA A 523 28.66 10.25 5.86
C ALA A 523 28.71 10.96 4.49
N ASP A 524 28.88 10.21 3.39
CA ASP A 524 28.91 10.77 2.05
C ASP A 524 27.57 11.42 1.63
N MET A 525 26.45 11.01 2.19
CA MET A 525 25.14 11.63 1.89
C MET A 525 25.02 13.05 2.45
N ALA A 526 25.74 13.35 3.53
CA ALA A 526 25.75 14.63 4.22
C ALA A 526 26.82 15.61 3.68
N LYS A 527 27.73 15.15 2.81
CA LYS A 527 28.74 16.00 2.17
C LYS A 527 28.14 16.85 1.04
N PRO A 528 28.79 17.95 0.62
CA PRO A 528 28.36 18.74 -0.53
C PRO A 528 28.09 17.86 -1.77
N GLY A 529 26.93 18.03 -2.40
CA GLY A 529 26.48 17.22 -3.54
C GLY A 529 25.92 15.83 -3.19
N GLY A 530 25.97 15.43 -1.91
CA GLY A 530 25.31 14.24 -1.38
C GLY A 530 23.79 14.33 -1.41
N ALA A 531 23.11 13.20 -1.25
CA ALA A 531 21.65 13.11 -1.40
C ALA A 531 20.89 14.00 -0.39
N LEU A 532 21.35 14.07 0.87
CA LEU A 532 20.69 14.87 1.90
C LEU A 532 20.90 16.37 1.66
N MET A 533 22.10 16.78 1.25
CA MET A 533 22.37 18.17 0.84
C MET A 533 21.52 18.59 -0.36
N LYS A 534 21.38 17.73 -1.38
CA LYS A 534 20.48 17.99 -2.51
C LYS A 534 19.03 18.14 -2.10
N SER A 535 18.56 17.31 -1.15
CA SER A 535 17.19 17.42 -0.63
C SER A 535 16.97 18.75 0.10
N LEU A 536 17.99 19.23 0.81
CA LEU A 536 17.97 20.51 1.52
C LEU A 536 17.91 21.69 0.53
N GLU A 537 18.72 21.66 -0.52
CA GLU A 537 18.78 22.67 -1.59
C GLU A 537 17.50 22.71 -2.45
N ALA A 538 16.66 21.66 -2.41
CA ALA A 538 15.42 21.58 -3.17
C ALA A 538 14.25 22.40 -2.58
N VAL A 539 14.42 22.94 -1.37
CA VAL A 539 13.41 23.77 -0.69
C VAL A 539 14.06 25.06 -0.16
N PRO A 540 13.30 26.14 0.09
CA PRO A 540 13.88 27.39 0.58
C PRO A 540 14.17 27.34 2.10
N PHE A 541 14.96 26.36 2.55
CA PHE A 541 15.17 26.01 3.97
C PHE A 541 15.76 27.14 4.84
N GLN A 542 16.45 28.12 4.25
CA GLN A 542 16.96 29.33 4.94
C GLN A 542 16.07 30.56 4.73
N GLY A 543 15.02 30.46 3.91
CA GLY A 543 14.05 31.53 3.70
C GLY A 543 13.25 31.83 4.97
N ALA A 544 12.69 33.02 5.07
CA ALA A 544 12.03 33.50 6.30
C ALA A 544 10.94 32.55 6.83
N ILE A 545 10.15 31.93 5.94
CA ILE A 545 9.10 30.97 6.31
C ILE A 545 9.71 29.72 6.96
N TRP A 546 10.64 29.06 6.26
CA TRP A 546 11.27 27.83 6.72
C TRP A 546 12.17 28.03 7.93
N ALA A 547 12.96 29.11 7.98
CA ALA A 547 13.84 29.39 9.10
C ALA A 547 13.07 29.75 10.39
N ALA A 548 11.89 30.35 10.26
CA ALA A 548 11.00 30.59 11.40
C ALA A 548 10.36 29.29 11.90
N HIS A 549 9.95 28.41 10.98
CA HIS A 549 9.23 27.17 11.32
C HIS A 549 10.17 26.03 11.75
N TYR A 550 11.35 25.91 11.13
CA TYR A 550 12.38 24.89 11.40
C TYR A 550 13.77 25.54 11.61
N PRO A 551 13.99 26.23 12.75
CA PRO A 551 15.22 27.01 12.97
C PRO A 551 16.50 26.17 13.01
N GLY A 552 16.44 24.90 13.44
CA GLY A 552 17.57 23.98 13.40
C GLY A 552 17.98 23.60 11.97
N LEU A 553 17.01 23.37 11.10
CA LEU A 553 17.24 23.02 9.69
C LEU A 553 17.98 24.14 8.94
N ALA A 554 17.63 25.40 9.21
CA ALA A 554 18.27 26.56 8.58
C ALA A 554 19.79 26.68 8.86
N LYS A 555 20.26 26.08 9.98
CA LYS A 555 21.65 26.09 10.42
C LYS A 555 22.40 24.79 10.10
N LEU A 556 21.68 23.76 9.65
CA LEU A 556 22.20 22.40 9.49
C LEU A 556 23.50 22.32 8.68
N PRO A 557 23.66 23.01 7.52
CA PRO A 557 24.88 22.93 6.72
C PRO A 557 26.17 23.27 7.48
N ASP A 558 26.07 24.17 8.46
CA ASP A 558 27.21 24.70 9.21
C ASP A 558 27.38 24.04 10.60
N ASP A 559 26.46 23.15 11.00
CA ASP A 559 26.48 22.47 12.30
C ASP A 559 26.54 20.96 12.15
N ARG A 560 27.79 20.48 11.98
CA ARG A 560 28.17 19.05 11.95
C ARG A 560 27.18 18.18 11.14
N PRO A 561 27.05 18.40 9.83
CA PRO A 561 26.15 17.62 8.98
C PRO A 561 26.33 16.11 9.17
N GLY A 562 25.21 15.40 9.33
CA GLY A 562 25.17 13.95 9.56
C GLY A 562 25.34 13.50 11.02
N ALA A 563 25.59 14.42 11.95
CA ALA A 563 25.55 14.11 13.38
C ALA A 563 24.09 14.02 13.90
N PRO A 564 23.74 13.01 14.71
CA PRO A 564 22.41 12.84 15.30
C PRO A 564 22.20 13.76 16.52
N LEU A 565 22.25 15.07 16.29
CA LEU A 565 22.22 16.10 17.33
C LEU A 565 20.82 16.36 17.87
N ASP A 566 20.73 16.88 19.09
CA ASP A 566 19.53 17.49 19.67
C ASP A 566 18.32 16.55 19.71
N ASN A 567 18.54 15.23 19.68
CA ASN A 567 17.48 14.25 19.91
C ASN A 567 17.10 14.25 21.39
N VAL A 568 15.80 14.12 21.68
CA VAL A 568 15.26 14.21 23.03
C VAL A 568 14.48 12.93 23.35
N PHE A 569 14.89 12.20 24.38
CA PHE A 569 14.26 10.97 24.83
C PHE A 569 13.78 11.15 26.27
N THR A 570 12.48 11.39 26.47
CA THR A 570 11.97 11.80 27.80
C THR A 570 10.76 11.01 28.28
N ASP A 571 10.77 10.67 29.57
CA ASP A 571 9.61 10.10 30.28
C ASP A 571 9.02 8.84 29.64
N ASN A 572 9.80 8.08 28.88
CA ASN A 572 9.36 6.82 28.30
C ASN A 572 9.42 5.69 29.33
N LEU A 573 8.48 4.76 29.22
CA LEU A 573 8.32 3.62 30.11
C LEU A 573 8.50 2.31 29.34
N ALA A 574 9.41 1.44 29.80
CA ALA A 574 9.62 0.13 29.19
C ALA A 574 9.50 -1.00 30.23
N ASP A 575 9.15 -2.22 29.82
CA ASP A 575 9.15 -3.39 30.72
C ASP A 575 10.52 -3.73 31.33
N ARG A 576 11.63 -3.37 30.66
CA ARG A 576 13.01 -3.57 31.13
C ARG A 576 13.96 -2.48 30.62
N ALA A 577 15.12 -2.35 31.27
CA ALA A 577 16.17 -1.39 30.94
C ALA A 577 17.29 -2.01 30.08
N PRO A 578 18.11 -1.21 29.36
CA PRO A 578 17.97 0.24 29.17
C PRO A 578 16.80 0.61 28.26
N VAL A 579 16.24 1.82 28.44
CA VAL A 579 15.13 2.31 27.59
C VAL A 579 15.68 2.84 26.25
N VAL A 580 16.81 3.54 26.29
CA VAL A 580 17.50 4.04 25.11
C VAL A 580 18.81 3.26 24.93
N ALA A 581 19.03 2.75 23.73
CA ALA A 581 20.24 2.06 23.32
C ALA A 581 20.93 2.84 22.21
N TYR A 582 22.23 3.10 22.40
CA TYR A 582 23.07 3.79 21.44
C TYR A 582 24.01 2.79 20.78
N ASP A 583 24.13 2.82 19.46
CA ASP A 583 25.07 1.97 18.71
C ASP A 583 26.53 2.24 19.09
N ARG A 584 26.83 3.47 19.51
CA ARG A 584 28.15 3.95 19.93
C ARG A 584 28.05 4.86 21.15
N PRO A 585 29.00 4.80 22.10
CA PRO A 585 28.97 5.65 23.28
C PRO A 585 28.98 7.16 22.98
N GLU A 586 29.62 7.59 21.89
CA GLU A 586 29.72 9.02 21.57
C GLU A 586 28.37 9.62 21.13
N THR A 587 27.47 8.82 20.54
CA THR A 587 26.16 9.31 20.10
C THR A 587 25.25 9.65 21.28
N ALA A 588 25.45 9.01 22.44
CA ALA A 588 24.74 9.32 23.68
C ALA A 588 24.97 10.76 24.18
N THR A 589 26.11 11.38 23.81
CA THR A 589 26.45 12.76 24.22
C THR A 589 25.83 13.84 23.33
N LEU A 590 25.11 13.43 22.28
CA LEU A 590 24.61 14.32 21.24
C LEU A 590 23.11 14.64 21.41
N GLY A 591 22.46 14.09 22.43
CA GLY A 591 21.05 14.33 22.75
C GLY A 591 20.81 14.44 24.26
N GLU A 592 19.54 14.53 24.63
CA GLU A 592 19.07 14.58 26.02
C GLU A 592 18.27 13.31 26.36
N GLU A 593 18.63 12.66 27.46
CA GLU A 593 17.90 11.53 28.03
C GLU A 593 17.49 11.86 29.48
N THR A 594 16.19 12.03 29.75
CA THR A 594 15.68 12.35 31.09
C THR A 594 14.38 11.60 31.41
N GLY A 595 14.19 11.17 32.66
CA GLY A 595 12.91 10.58 33.12
C GLY A 595 12.56 9.18 32.60
N ASN A 596 13.31 8.61 31.65
CA ASN A 596 13.07 7.25 31.13
C ASN A 596 13.29 6.21 32.23
N ARG A 597 12.37 5.24 32.35
CA ARG A 597 12.41 4.23 33.41
C ARG A 597 11.87 2.88 32.97
N ALA A 598 12.38 1.82 33.60
CA ALA A 598 11.80 0.50 33.49
C ALA A 598 10.64 0.32 34.49
N ILE A 599 9.61 -0.42 34.10
CA ILE A 599 8.51 -0.85 34.98
C ILE A 599 9.11 -1.84 35.99
N PRO A 600 8.97 -1.61 37.30
CA PRO A 600 9.42 -2.58 38.30
C PRO A 600 8.72 -3.92 38.10
N ALA A 601 9.47 -5.02 38.11
CA ALA A 601 8.86 -6.35 38.13
C ALA A 601 7.94 -6.46 39.36
N SER A 602 6.70 -6.91 39.17
CA SER A 602 5.75 -7.12 40.26
C SER A 602 6.32 -8.19 41.21
N GLY A 603 6.83 -7.76 42.36
CA GLY A 603 7.46 -8.63 43.36
C GLY A 603 8.66 -8.03 44.12
N ALA A 604 9.12 -6.82 43.76
CA ALA A 604 10.10 -6.07 44.54
C ALA A 604 9.42 -4.93 45.33
N ALA A 605 8.67 -5.28 46.37
CA ALA A 605 8.22 -4.36 47.42
C ALA A 605 8.36 -5.06 48.77
#